data_AF-A0A9P4N0H6-F1
#
_entry.id   AF-A0A9P4N0H6-F1
#
_cell.length_a   1.000
_cell.length_b   1.000
_cell.length_c   1.000
_cell.angle_alpha   90.00
_cell.angle_beta   90.00
_cell.angle_gamma   90.00
#
_symmetry.space_group_name_H-M   'P 1'
#
loop_
_entity.id
_entity.type
_entity.pdbx_description
1 polymer ?
#
loop_
_entity_poly.entity_id
_entity_poly.type
_entity_poly.pdbx_seq_one_letter_code
_entity_poly.pdbx_strand_id
1 'polypeptide(L)'
;MDQYHSTLIKQQQAHPFTAEIFLNPCSKMMPQVLTSFISLQPLEPVLVFSTPDDAIRFQERCRQGRILPDQRSRWVFLPMPDGLLRVRTARGGDVAYDFDSHRHAAEFNASIKGCGKIFSNTIDKPTFDRTVYLG
;
A
#
# COMPACT_ATOMS: atom_id res chain seq x y z
N MET A 1 -11.64 44.20 -65.95
CA MET A 1 -11.76 44.68 -64.56
C MET A 1 -12.19 43.49 -63.72
N ASP A 2 -11.30 42.54 -63.41
CA ASP A 2 -10.17 42.70 -62.48
C ASP A 2 -10.72 43.15 -61.11
N GLN A 3 -10.48 42.51 -59.97
CA GLN A 3 -9.43 41.59 -59.59
C GLN A 3 -9.81 40.93 -58.25
N TYR A 4 -9.30 39.71 -58.07
CA TYR A 4 -8.95 39.08 -56.80
C TYR A 4 -8.45 40.06 -55.72
N HIS A 5 -8.88 39.89 -54.47
CA HIS A 5 -8.07 39.93 -53.23
C HIS A 5 -8.91 39.36 -52.08
N SER A 6 -8.68 38.12 -51.64
CA SER A 6 -7.66 37.71 -50.67
C SER A 6 -8.05 38.00 -49.22
N THR A 7 -8.57 36.99 -48.52
CA THR A 7 -8.15 36.74 -47.13
C THR A 7 -8.25 35.25 -46.81
N LEU A 8 -7.11 34.58 -46.96
CA LEU A 8 -6.82 33.26 -46.40
C LEU A 8 -6.85 33.35 -44.88
N ILE A 9 -7.90 32.84 -44.22
CA ILE A 9 -7.80 32.43 -42.83
C ILE A 9 -7.19 31.03 -42.83
N LYS A 10 -5.88 30.98 -42.61
CA LYS A 10 -5.15 29.74 -42.38
C LYS A 10 -5.74 29.03 -41.16
N GLN A 11 -6.02 27.75 -41.36
CA GLN A 11 -6.08 26.74 -40.33
C GLN A 11 -4.97 26.96 -39.29
N GLN A 12 -5.34 26.97 -38.01
CA GLN A 12 -4.50 26.39 -37.00
C GLN A 12 -5.34 25.34 -36.28
N GLN A 13 -4.90 24.10 -36.51
CA GLN A 13 -5.47 22.87 -36.02
C GLN A 13 -5.54 22.92 -34.50
N ALA A 14 -6.69 22.55 -33.97
CA ALA A 14 -6.84 22.17 -32.57
C ALA A 14 -5.87 21.00 -32.30
N HIS A 15 -4.78 21.29 -31.59
CA HIS A 15 -4.02 20.22 -30.95
C HIS A 15 -4.95 19.56 -29.93
N PRO A 16 -5.20 18.24 -30.01
CA PRO A 16 -5.76 17.56 -28.86
C PRO A 16 -4.73 17.73 -27.74
N PHE A 17 -5.14 18.41 -26.67
CA PHE A 17 -4.42 18.42 -25.42
C PHE A 17 -4.39 16.95 -24.98
N THR A 18 -3.31 16.25 -25.33
CA THR A 18 -3.04 14.93 -24.82
C THR A 18 -2.91 15.13 -23.32
N ALA A 19 -3.97 14.84 -22.60
CA ALA A 19 -3.90 14.60 -21.17
C ALA A 19 -2.99 13.38 -21.03
N GLU A 20 -1.68 13.62 -21.00
CA GLU A 20 -0.77 12.73 -20.29
C GLU A 20 -1.26 12.77 -18.85
N ILE A 21 -2.18 11.87 -18.55
CA ILE A 21 -2.45 11.44 -17.20
C ILE A 21 -1.10 10.92 -16.75
N PHE A 22 -0.38 11.75 -16.00
CA PHE A 22 0.67 11.33 -15.10
C PHE A 22 0.03 10.29 -14.18
N LEU A 23 0.01 9.04 -14.64
CA LEU A 23 -0.15 7.89 -13.79
C LEU A 23 1.03 8.00 -12.83
N ASN A 24 0.74 8.51 -11.63
CA ASN A 24 1.66 8.47 -10.51
C ASN A 24 2.30 7.07 -10.50
N PRO A 25 3.63 6.92 -10.66
CA PRO A 25 4.27 5.60 -10.62
C PRO A 25 4.13 4.92 -9.23
N CYS A 26 3.47 5.58 -8.28
CA CYS A 26 3.13 5.08 -6.96
C CYS A 26 1.85 4.20 -6.94
N SER A 27 1.25 3.86 -8.08
CA SER A 27 0.21 2.81 -8.20
C SER A 27 0.78 1.44 -8.57
N LYS A 28 2.09 1.22 -8.39
CA LYS A 28 2.70 -0.12 -8.47
C LYS A 28 2.00 -1.00 -7.43
N MET A 29 1.05 -1.80 -7.92
CA MET A 29 0.07 -2.61 -7.18
C MET A 29 0.72 -3.19 -5.92
N MET A 30 0.14 -2.88 -4.75
CA MET A 30 0.63 -3.43 -3.49
C MET A 30 0.64 -4.96 -3.59
N PRO A 31 1.72 -5.64 -3.17
CA PRO A 31 1.76 -7.09 -3.23
C PRO A 31 0.62 -7.67 -2.39
N GLN A 32 -0.14 -8.61 -2.96
CA GLN A 32 -1.33 -9.13 -2.31
C GLN A 32 -0.93 -9.99 -1.11
N VAL A 33 -1.25 -9.49 0.09
CA VAL A 33 -1.12 -10.24 1.34
C VAL A 33 -2.29 -11.22 1.43
N LEU A 34 -2.01 -12.51 1.57
CA LEU A 34 -3.04 -13.53 1.75
C LEU A 34 -3.53 -13.60 3.19
N THR A 35 -2.60 -13.54 4.13
CA THR A 35 -2.88 -13.62 5.57
C THR A 35 -1.69 -13.13 6.37
N SER A 36 -1.89 -12.98 7.67
CA SER A 36 -0.82 -12.76 8.63
C SER A 36 -1.10 -13.49 9.94
N PHE A 37 -0.05 -13.88 10.63
CA PHE A 37 -0.10 -14.53 11.93
C PHE A 37 1.09 -14.12 12.80
N ILE A 38 1.05 -14.44 14.09
CA ILE A 38 2.18 -14.24 15.00
C ILE A 38 2.94 -15.57 15.13
N SER A 39 4.21 -15.59 14.72
CA SER A 39 5.14 -16.65 15.08
C SER A 39 5.47 -16.51 16.57
N LEU A 40 5.67 -17.61 17.29
CA LEU A 40 6.02 -17.61 18.71
C LEU A 40 7.53 -17.78 18.96
N GLN A 41 8.30 -18.19 17.95
CA GLN A 41 9.74 -18.42 18.05
C GLN A 41 10.47 -18.00 16.76
N PRO A 42 11.03 -16.77 16.69
CA PRO A 42 10.84 -15.67 17.64
C PRO A 42 9.41 -15.11 17.60
N LEU A 43 9.05 -14.33 18.63
CA LEU A 43 7.73 -13.70 18.76
C LEU A 43 7.61 -12.53 17.77
N GLU A 44 7.05 -12.76 16.58
CA GLU A 44 7.07 -11.82 15.46
C GLU A 44 5.85 -11.95 14.55
N PRO A 45 5.31 -10.86 13.99
CA PRO A 45 4.33 -10.94 12.92
C PRO A 45 4.92 -11.48 11.62
N VAL A 46 4.16 -12.32 10.93
CA VAL A 46 4.54 -12.95 9.66
C VAL A 46 3.48 -12.67 8.62
N LEU A 47 3.84 -11.92 7.59
CA LEU A 47 3.02 -11.71 6.40
C LEU A 47 3.21 -12.87 5.43
N VAL A 48 2.10 -13.42 4.94
CA VAL A 48 2.10 -14.49 3.94
C VAL A 48 1.62 -13.93 2.61
N PHE A 49 2.45 -14.02 1.58
CA PHE A 49 2.15 -13.57 0.23
C PHE A 49 1.72 -14.73 -0.67
N SER A 50 1.05 -14.40 -1.76
CA SER A 50 0.65 -15.38 -2.78
C SER A 50 1.86 -15.99 -3.48
N THR A 51 2.81 -15.13 -3.86
CA THR A 51 4.03 -15.48 -4.59
C THR A 51 5.29 -15.03 -3.86
N PRO A 52 6.47 -15.66 -4.10
CA PRO A 52 7.75 -15.17 -3.58
C PRO A 52 8.11 -13.79 -4.10
N ASP A 53 7.78 -13.48 -5.36
CA ASP A 53 8.05 -12.17 -5.97
C ASP A 53 7.31 -11.04 -5.24
N ASP A 54 6.09 -11.30 -4.78
CA ASP A 54 5.32 -10.35 -3.96
C ASP A 54 5.98 -10.10 -2.61
N ALA A 55 6.49 -11.14 -1.96
CA ALA A 55 7.23 -11.02 -0.71
C ALA A 55 8.51 -10.20 -0.90
N ILE A 56 9.26 -10.44 -1.99
CA ILE A 56 10.47 -9.67 -2.33
C ILE A 56 10.11 -8.21 -2.59
N ARG A 57 9.08 -7.94 -3.40
CA ARG A 57 8.62 -6.56 -3.68
C ARG A 57 8.18 -5.83 -2.41
N PHE A 58 7.55 -6.54 -1.47
CA PHE A 58 7.21 -5.97 -0.18
C PHE A 58 8.47 -5.66 0.64
N GLN A 59 9.43 -6.58 0.71
CA GLN A 59 10.70 -6.40 1.41
C GLN A 59 11.52 -5.22 0.85
N GLU A 60 11.54 -5.03 -0.47
CA GLU A 60 12.22 -3.89 -1.12
C GLU A 60 11.69 -2.54 -0.60
N ARG A 61 10.39 -2.47 -0.26
CA ARG A 61 9.76 -1.28 0.32
C ARG A 61 9.92 -1.23 1.84
N CYS A 62 9.75 -2.37 2.50
CA CYS A 62 9.81 -2.53 3.95
C CYS A 62 11.12 -3.23 4.36
N ARG A 63 12.21 -2.45 4.50
CA ARG A 63 13.57 -2.98 4.76
C ARG A 63 13.73 -3.71 6.10
N GLN A 64 12.84 -3.47 7.05
CA GLN A 64 12.79 -4.23 8.32
C GLN A 64 12.16 -5.61 8.15
N GLY A 65 11.43 -5.84 7.05
CA GLY A 65 10.91 -7.14 6.69
C GLY A 65 12.03 -8.08 6.26
N ARG A 66 12.02 -9.29 6.79
CA ARG A 66 13.01 -10.32 6.45
C ARG A 66 12.33 -11.55 5.88
N ILE A 67 12.85 -12.03 4.76
CA ILE A 67 12.57 -13.36 4.24
C ILE A 67 13.70 -14.25 4.75
N LEU A 68 13.37 -15.30 5.49
CA LEU A 68 14.37 -16.20 6.07
C LEU A 68 14.74 -17.30 5.05
N PRO A 69 16.04 -17.60 4.84
CA PRO A 69 16.49 -18.57 3.83
C PRO A 69 15.94 -19.99 4.03
N ASP A 70 15.81 -20.42 5.30
CA ASP A 70 15.38 -21.76 5.66
C ASP A 70 13.85 -21.89 5.82
N GLN A 71 13.12 -20.78 5.59
CA GLN A 71 11.66 -20.74 5.70
C GLN A 71 11.02 -20.59 4.32
N ARG A 72 9.69 -20.59 4.29
CA ARG A 72 8.94 -20.38 3.05
C ARG A 72 9.28 -18.99 2.49
N SER A 73 9.80 -18.93 1.28
CA SER A 73 10.17 -17.69 0.57
C SER A 73 9.02 -16.69 0.36
N ARG A 74 7.78 -17.12 0.62
CA ARG A 74 6.57 -16.29 0.59
C ARG A 74 6.27 -15.58 1.91
N TRP A 75 7.09 -15.80 2.94
CA TRP A 75 6.85 -15.28 4.29
C TRP A 75 7.80 -14.12 4.56
N VAL A 76 7.25 -12.99 4.96
CA VAL A 76 8.01 -11.84 5.44
C VAL A 76 7.75 -11.68 6.92
N PHE A 77 8.81 -11.84 7.71
CA PHE A 77 8.79 -11.61 9.14
C PHE A 77 9.03 -10.13 9.41
N LEU A 78 8.24 -9.54 10.29
CA LEU A 78 8.39 -8.17 10.75
C LEU A 78 8.86 -8.16 12.21
N PRO A 79 9.61 -7.14 12.64
CA PRO A 79 9.81 -6.90 14.07
C PRO A 79 8.45 -6.78 14.77
N MET A 80 8.34 -7.29 16.00
CA MET A 80 7.13 -7.08 16.81
C MET A 80 6.94 -5.59 17.08
N PRO A 81 5.85 -4.97 16.61
CA PRO A 81 5.61 -3.56 16.85
C PRO A 81 5.04 -3.34 18.25
N ASP A 82 5.39 -2.21 18.86
CA ASP A 82 4.89 -1.82 20.17
C ASP A 82 3.36 -1.65 20.17
N GLY A 83 2.73 -2.03 21.27
CA GLY A 83 1.28 -1.89 21.46
C GLY A 83 0.42 -2.76 20.54
N LEU A 84 1.00 -3.72 19.82
CA LEU A 84 0.23 -4.66 19.01
C LEU A 84 -0.62 -5.57 19.91
N LEU A 85 -1.94 -5.52 19.72
CA LEU A 85 -2.88 -6.33 20.49
C LEU A 85 -3.21 -7.64 19.77
N ARG A 86 -3.42 -7.56 18.45
CA ARG A 86 -3.73 -8.73 17.62
C ARG A 86 -3.57 -8.46 16.14
N VAL A 87 -3.46 -9.55 15.38
CA VAL A 87 -3.49 -9.57 13.92
C VAL A 87 -4.68 -10.42 13.47
N ARG A 88 -5.45 -9.94 12.50
CA ARG A 88 -6.64 -10.65 12.00
C ARG A 88 -6.88 -10.36 10.52
N THR A 89 -7.56 -11.26 9.83
CA THR A 89 -8.12 -10.97 8.50
C THR A 89 -9.29 -10.00 8.66
N ALA A 90 -9.26 -8.91 7.88
CA ALA A 90 -10.35 -7.94 7.77
C ALA A 90 -11.26 -8.29 6.58
N ARG A 91 -12.36 -7.53 6.44
CA ARG A 91 -13.26 -7.68 5.28
C ARG A 91 -12.52 -7.25 4.01
N GLY A 92 -12.71 -7.99 2.92
CA GLY A 92 -12.08 -7.68 1.63
C GLY A 92 -10.74 -8.38 1.40
N GLY A 93 -10.26 -9.22 2.33
CA GLY A 93 -8.99 -9.94 2.19
C GLY A 93 -7.80 -9.20 2.81
N ASP A 94 -7.98 -7.94 3.21
CA ASP A 94 -6.97 -7.18 3.94
C ASP A 94 -6.59 -7.87 5.27
N VAL A 95 -5.38 -7.63 5.72
CA VAL A 95 -4.91 -7.96 7.07
C VAL A 95 -4.99 -6.72 7.94
N ALA A 96 -5.60 -6.83 9.11
CA ALA A 96 -5.67 -5.77 10.11
C ALA A 96 -4.74 -6.07 11.29
N TYR A 97 -3.93 -5.07 11.64
CA TYR A 97 -3.11 -5.00 12.84
C TYR A 97 -3.78 -4.03 13.80
N ASP A 98 -4.32 -4.53 14.91
CA ASP A 98 -5.01 -3.71 15.92
C ASP A 98 -4.02 -3.32 17.03
N PHE A 99 -3.95 -2.03 17.34
CA PHE A 99 -3.06 -1.45 18.35
C PHE A 99 -3.84 -0.86 19.53
N ASP A 100 -3.17 -0.69 20.66
CA ASP A 100 -3.73 -0.04 21.85
C ASP A 100 -4.00 1.48 21.67
N SER A 101 -3.25 2.13 20.78
CA SER A 101 -3.26 3.58 20.56
C SER A 101 -3.08 3.95 19.08
N HIS A 102 -3.61 5.12 18.69
CA HIS A 102 -3.39 5.69 17.35
C HIS A 102 -1.91 5.92 17.06
N ARG A 103 -1.14 6.33 18.08
CA ARG A 103 0.30 6.58 17.97
C ARG A 103 1.05 5.33 17.53
N HIS A 104 0.85 4.20 18.20
CA HIS A 104 1.51 2.94 17.84
C HIS A 104 1.09 2.45 16.44
N ALA A 105 -0.19 2.62 16.07
CA ALA A 105 -0.64 2.32 14.71
C ALA A 105 0.07 3.20 13.65
N ALA A 106 0.20 4.50 13.91
CA ALA A 106 0.88 5.43 13.01
C ALA A 106 2.39 5.14 12.89
N GLU A 107 3.07 4.86 14.01
CA GLU A 107 4.48 4.48 14.04
C GLU A 107 4.72 3.16 13.27
N PHE A 108 3.87 2.15 13.48
CA PHE A 108 3.92 0.92 12.70
C PHE A 108 3.72 1.20 11.21
N ASN A 109 2.68 1.95 10.83
CA ASN A 109 2.43 2.24 9.42
C ASN A 109 3.60 3.01 8.76
N ALA A 110 4.22 3.95 9.50
CA ALA A 110 5.41 4.65 9.04
C ALA A 110 6.62 3.71 8.89
N SER A 111 6.79 2.75 9.79
CA SER A 111 7.88 1.75 9.75
C SER A 111 7.78 0.87 8.49
N ILE A 112 6.57 0.53 8.05
CA ILE A 112 6.30 -0.17 6.80
C ILE A 112 6.14 0.77 5.59
N LYS A 113 6.67 2.00 5.67
CA LYS A 113 6.67 3.02 4.60
C LYS A 113 5.29 3.37 4.04
N GLY A 114 4.26 3.35 4.89
CA GLY A 114 2.89 3.67 4.49
C GLY A 114 2.26 2.62 3.58
N CYS A 115 2.78 1.39 3.58
CA CYS A 115 2.16 0.27 2.87
C CYS A 115 0.77 -0.08 3.41
N GLY A 116 0.44 0.32 4.65
CA GLY A 116 -0.87 0.15 5.24
C GLY A 116 -1.74 1.41 5.17
N LYS A 117 -3.03 1.21 5.42
CA LYS A 117 -4.06 2.26 5.51
C LYS A 117 -4.54 2.34 6.96
N ILE A 118 -4.63 3.56 7.49
CA ILE A 118 -5.31 3.85 8.76
C ILE A 118 -6.54 4.66 8.40
N PHE A 119 -7.70 4.29 8.93
CA PHE A 119 -8.94 5.02 8.70
C PHE A 119 -9.21 5.96 9.86
N SER A 120 -9.79 7.12 9.59
CA SER A 120 -10.23 8.03 10.64
C SER A 120 -11.35 7.38 11.46
N ASN A 121 -11.43 7.75 12.73
CA ASN A 121 -12.54 7.36 13.59
C ASN A 121 -13.86 7.87 13.03
N THR A 122 -14.88 7.03 13.13
CA THR A 122 -16.27 7.41 12.89
C THR A 122 -17.09 7.17 14.15
N ILE A 123 -18.29 7.74 14.21
CA ILE A 123 -19.22 7.52 15.32
C ILE A 123 -19.46 6.02 15.52
N ASP A 124 -19.64 5.28 14.43
CA ASP A 124 -19.90 3.83 14.47
C ASP A 124 -18.64 2.99 14.78
N LYS A 125 -17.46 3.56 14.56
CA LYS A 125 -16.17 2.85 14.69
C LYS A 125 -15.13 3.77 15.33
N PRO A 126 -15.18 3.93 16.66
CA PRO A 126 -14.34 4.89 17.38
C PRO A 126 -12.88 4.45 17.54
N THR A 127 -12.51 3.26 17.08
CA THR A 127 -11.15 2.71 17.20
C THR A 127 -10.49 2.43 15.83
N PHE A 128 -11.06 2.96 14.75
CA PHE A 128 -10.54 2.75 13.39
C PHE A 128 -9.16 3.37 13.18
N ASP A 129 -8.86 4.43 13.93
CA ASP A 129 -7.56 5.10 13.92
C ASP A 129 -6.44 4.30 14.60
N ARG A 130 -6.77 3.18 15.27
CA ARG A 130 -5.83 2.28 15.94
C ARG A 130 -5.59 0.98 15.17
N THR A 131 -6.08 0.89 13.94
CA THR A 131 -5.90 -0.30 13.11
C THR A 131 -5.17 0.05 11.82
N VAL A 132 -4.12 -0.72 11.50
CA VAL A 132 -3.44 -0.66 10.20
C VAL A 132 -3.92 -1.79 9.31
N TYR A 133 -4.45 -1.45 8.15
CA TYR A 133 -4.96 -2.39 7.15
C TYR A 133 -3.95 -2.55 6.01
N LEU A 134 -3.57 -3.79 5.72
CA LEU A 134 -2.62 -4.20 4.69
C LEU A 134 -3.34 -5.06 3.65
N GLY A 135 -3.47 -4.52 2.43
CA GLY A 135 -4.21 -5.12 1.32
C GLY A 135 -4.30 -4.19 0.12
#